data_AF-A0A0F0HBJ9-F1
#
_entry.id   AF-A0A0F0HBJ9-F1
#
_cell.length_a   1.000
_cell.length_b   1.000
_cell.length_c   1.000
_cell.angle_alpha   90.00
_cell.angle_beta   90.00
_cell.angle_gamma   90.00
#
_symmetry.space_group_name_H-M   'P 1'
#
loop_
_entity.id
_entity.type
_entity.pdbx_description
1 polymer ?
#
loop_
_entity_poly.entity_id
_entity_poly.type
_entity_poly.pdbx_seq_one_letter_code
_entity_poly.pdbx_strand_id
1 'polypeptide(L)'
;MRENSITASALTPTLAAPRTLTDIYGPDVTVCARPAQEPAVPSSRHRNTRDVLSARPLAVAADTPVITSAGGTEPNLLAALLDGGLPVCTDPREFRTEAEFALRVTEALSDGLRLSMEYPQPANLHPDERSVKSAELVGYLNNKASISTFVDPRFQARREILGIDELAQATPVEKSWVLKAATNAAHGASLDVYLHRAGDPVTLPAFTDILTEVVVEEYLHIHRNWGIQLYVAADGRARLLAVTDQRIDADGIYTGGRFGLVVPLPADLLTECLAIAQRAADVGYRGVCSLDCAQTYDGRLVMLDLNFRITSGSIPLLALHTIRPDALDRPSESTKLTTAAPIAALLAALQPALQRGGLLVTGGHDTRRTDNPVNQATLHLLVFGDDPDDVTTRRTALEAMYGRR
;
A
#
# COMPACT_ATOMS: atom_id res chain seq x y z
N MET A 1 42.41 2.92 -5.87
CA MET A 1 41.57 2.68 -4.67
C MET A 1 41.39 4.00 -3.93
N ARG A 2 40.21 4.59 -4.03
CA ARG A 2 39.74 5.62 -3.10
C ARG A 2 38.36 5.15 -2.66
N GLU A 3 38.30 4.65 -1.43
CA GLU A 3 37.05 4.34 -0.75
C GLU A 3 36.34 5.67 -0.46
N ASN A 4 35.29 5.95 -1.24
CA ASN A 4 34.33 6.96 -0.84
C ASN A 4 33.43 6.33 0.22
N SER A 5 33.83 6.51 1.49
CA SER A 5 32.96 6.26 2.64
C SER A 5 31.76 7.20 2.54
N ILE A 6 30.60 6.64 2.17
CA ILE A 6 29.31 7.32 2.34
C ILE A 6 29.02 7.26 3.83
N THR A 7 29.44 8.29 4.55
CA THR A 7 29.02 8.48 5.94
C THR A 7 27.50 8.63 5.97
N ALA A 8 26.84 7.75 6.73
CA ALA A 8 25.41 7.75 7.04
C ALA A 8 25.02 8.97 7.91
N SER A 9 25.32 10.17 7.42
CA SER A 9 24.67 11.38 7.90
C SER A 9 23.23 11.30 7.38
N ALA A 10 22.29 11.27 8.33
CA ALA A 10 20.86 11.21 8.10
C ALA A 10 20.45 11.87 6.77
N LEU A 11 19.88 11.08 5.87
CA LEU A 11 19.16 11.56 4.70
C LEU A 11 18.06 12.50 5.23
N THR A 12 18.42 13.77 5.37
CA THR A 12 17.51 14.84 5.72
C THR A 12 16.47 14.84 4.59
N PRO A 13 15.16 14.80 4.88
CA PRO A 13 14.15 14.99 3.86
C PRO A 13 14.54 16.26 3.11
N THR A 14 14.85 16.15 1.82
CA THR A 14 15.12 17.34 1.03
C THR A 14 13.95 18.29 1.20
N LEU A 15 14.21 19.60 1.34
CA LEU A 15 13.20 20.69 1.36
C LEU A 15 12.19 20.66 0.18
N ALA A 16 12.31 19.69 -0.73
CA ALA A 16 11.48 19.40 -1.89
C ALA A 16 10.83 17.99 -1.91
N ALA A 17 10.76 17.28 -0.77
CA ALA A 17 10.04 16.00 -0.72
C ALA A 17 8.54 16.22 -0.97
N PRO A 18 7.87 15.35 -1.77
CA PRO A 18 6.46 15.51 -2.11
C PRO A 18 5.60 15.41 -0.85
N ARG A 19 4.57 16.25 -0.78
CA ARG A 19 3.57 16.26 0.29
C ARG A 19 2.23 15.75 -0.20
N THR A 20 2.00 15.85 -1.50
CA THR A 20 0.73 15.55 -2.15
C THR A 20 0.94 14.64 -3.35
N LEU A 21 -0.16 14.06 -3.87
CA LEU A 21 -0.12 13.35 -5.15
C LEU A 21 0.12 14.29 -6.33
N THR A 22 -0.26 15.57 -6.22
CA THR A 22 0.04 16.60 -7.22
C THR A 22 1.56 16.81 -7.37
N ASP A 23 2.32 16.77 -6.28
CA ASP A 23 3.78 16.89 -6.32
C ASP A 23 4.45 15.70 -7.05
N ILE A 24 3.78 14.55 -7.11
CA ILE A 24 4.32 13.30 -7.66
C ILE A 24 3.90 13.12 -9.12
N TYR A 25 2.60 13.23 -9.39
CA TYR A 25 2.02 12.97 -10.69
C TYR A 25 1.99 14.21 -11.60
N GLY A 26 1.99 15.40 -11.01
CA GLY A 26 1.85 16.65 -11.75
C GLY A 26 0.42 16.94 -12.21
N PRO A 27 0.23 17.97 -13.05
CA PRO A 27 -1.07 18.30 -13.62
C PRO A 27 -1.53 17.25 -14.64
N ASP A 28 -2.79 17.34 -15.04
CA ASP A 28 -3.40 16.53 -16.12
C ASP A 28 -3.41 15.01 -15.87
N VAL A 29 -3.19 14.58 -14.63
CA VAL A 29 -3.24 13.17 -14.20
C VAL A 29 -4.37 12.97 -13.21
N THR A 30 -5.24 12.01 -13.49
CA THR A 30 -6.23 11.47 -12.54
C THR A 30 -5.71 10.17 -11.93
N VAL A 31 -5.86 9.99 -10.62
CA VAL A 31 -5.44 8.78 -9.90
C VAL A 31 -6.62 7.88 -9.59
N CYS A 32 -6.43 6.57 -9.73
CA CYS A 32 -7.38 5.55 -9.29
C CYS A 32 -6.64 4.40 -8.60
N ALA A 33 -6.90 4.21 -7.32
CA ALA A 33 -6.31 3.14 -6.51
C ALA A 33 -7.22 1.91 -6.33
N ARG A 34 -8.19 1.73 -7.23
CA ARG A 34 -9.16 0.64 -7.15
C ARG A 34 -8.64 -0.60 -7.89
N PRO A 35 -8.55 -1.78 -7.27
CA PRO A 35 -8.28 -3.03 -8.00
C PRO A 35 -9.42 -3.38 -8.99
N ALA A 36 -9.08 -4.03 -10.10
CA ALA A 36 -10.07 -4.55 -11.05
C ALA A 36 -11.03 -5.58 -10.41
N GLN A 37 -12.21 -5.76 -11.00
CA GLN A 37 -13.08 -6.88 -10.65
C GLN A 37 -12.66 -8.07 -11.51
N GLU A 38 -12.38 -9.21 -10.90
CA GLU A 38 -12.18 -10.44 -11.67
C GLU A 38 -13.50 -10.86 -12.32
N PRO A 39 -13.51 -11.18 -13.64
CA PRO A 39 -14.74 -11.51 -14.36
C PRO A 39 -15.56 -12.66 -13.76
N ALA A 40 -14.89 -13.64 -13.14
CA ALA A 40 -15.51 -14.81 -12.53
C ALA A 40 -15.99 -14.58 -11.08
N VAL A 41 -15.66 -13.42 -10.49
CA VAL A 41 -15.97 -13.11 -9.09
C VAL A 41 -17.27 -12.31 -9.01
N PRO A 42 -18.25 -12.73 -8.18
CA PRO A 42 -19.46 -11.95 -7.94
C PRO A 42 -19.11 -10.52 -7.54
N SER A 43 -19.81 -9.53 -8.10
CA SER A 43 -19.50 -8.10 -7.89
C SER A 43 -19.52 -7.66 -6.42
N SER A 44 -20.23 -8.38 -5.55
CA SER A 44 -20.27 -8.12 -4.11
C SER A 44 -19.05 -8.67 -3.35
N ARG A 45 -18.37 -9.68 -3.87
CA ARG A 45 -17.28 -10.38 -3.17
C ARG A 45 -16.02 -9.49 -3.13
N HIS A 46 -15.48 -9.29 -1.94
CA HIS A 46 -14.32 -8.41 -1.66
C HIS A 46 -14.48 -6.94 -2.10
N ARG A 47 -15.69 -6.52 -2.47
CA ARG A 47 -15.97 -5.18 -2.99
C ARG A 47 -15.65 -4.08 -1.98
N ASN A 48 -15.97 -4.30 -0.70
CA ASN A 48 -15.62 -3.39 0.38
C ASN A 48 -14.10 -3.16 0.43
N THR A 49 -13.29 -4.20 0.28
CA THR A 49 -11.82 -4.06 0.25
C THR A 49 -11.36 -3.23 -0.95
N ARG A 50 -11.91 -3.48 -2.15
CA ARG A 50 -11.54 -2.76 -3.38
C ARG A 50 -11.91 -1.28 -3.33
N ASP A 51 -13.14 -1.00 -2.90
CA ASP A 51 -13.68 0.36 -2.87
C ASP A 51 -13.02 1.21 -1.76
N VAL A 52 -12.66 0.60 -0.61
CA VAL A 52 -11.84 1.26 0.43
C VAL A 52 -10.50 1.74 -0.15
N LEU A 53 -9.85 0.94 -1.00
CA LEU A 53 -8.55 1.31 -1.59
C LEU A 53 -8.68 2.52 -2.52
N SER A 54 -9.78 2.64 -3.28
CA SER A 54 -10.04 3.79 -4.16
C SER A 54 -10.15 5.12 -3.43
N ALA A 55 -10.55 5.09 -2.14
CA ALA A 55 -10.73 6.28 -1.32
C ALA A 55 -9.44 6.77 -0.64
N ARG A 56 -8.42 5.91 -0.51
CA ARG A 56 -7.16 6.24 0.18
C ARG A 56 -6.45 7.48 -0.37
N PRO A 57 -6.35 7.69 -1.70
CA PRO A 57 -5.69 8.85 -2.27
C PRO A 57 -6.29 10.19 -1.82
N LEU A 58 -7.59 10.23 -1.49
CA LEU A 58 -8.33 11.47 -1.23
C LEU A 58 -7.67 12.36 -0.18
N ALA A 59 -7.08 11.76 0.86
CA ALA A 59 -6.52 12.49 1.99
C ALA A 59 -5.30 13.35 1.62
N VAL A 60 -4.61 13.06 0.51
CA VAL A 60 -3.35 13.75 0.14
C VAL A 60 -3.31 14.10 -1.35
N ALA A 61 -4.47 14.14 -2.01
CA ALA A 61 -4.54 14.31 -3.45
C ALA A 61 -4.30 15.76 -3.90
N ALA A 62 -4.62 16.74 -3.07
CA ALA A 62 -4.66 18.16 -3.43
C ALA A 62 -5.44 18.38 -4.72
N ASP A 63 -4.80 18.90 -5.76
CA ASP A 63 -5.41 19.23 -7.05
C ASP A 63 -5.47 18.03 -8.02
N THR A 64 -4.88 16.89 -7.66
CA THR A 64 -4.94 15.66 -8.47
C THR A 64 -6.35 15.06 -8.40
N PRO A 65 -7.11 14.98 -9.50
CA PRO A 65 -8.41 14.33 -9.49
C PRO A 65 -8.32 12.87 -9.07
N VAL A 66 -9.32 12.39 -8.34
CA VAL A 66 -9.36 11.01 -7.84
C VAL A 66 -10.67 10.34 -8.22
N ILE A 67 -10.58 9.23 -8.95
CA ILE A 67 -11.74 8.34 -9.14
C ILE A 67 -11.90 7.51 -7.87
N THR A 68 -12.97 7.78 -7.13
CA THR A 68 -13.16 7.25 -5.76
C THR A 68 -14.56 6.71 -5.55
N SER A 69 -14.67 5.69 -4.70
CA SER A 69 -15.96 5.25 -4.20
C SER A 69 -16.63 6.32 -3.34
N ALA A 70 -17.95 6.43 -3.43
CA ALA A 70 -18.80 7.31 -2.62
C ALA A 70 -18.70 7.08 -1.10
N GLY A 71 -18.20 5.91 -0.69
CA GLY A 71 -17.88 5.65 0.71
C GLY A 71 -16.73 6.50 1.23
N GLY A 72 -15.80 6.91 0.38
CA GLY A 72 -14.64 7.74 0.74
C GLY A 72 -14.94 9.24 0.84
N THR A 73 -16.09 9.67 0.33
CA THR A 73 -16.52 11.07 0.22
C THR A 73 -17.66 11.40 1.18
N GLU A 74 -17.80 10.62 2.26
CA GLU A 74 -18.78 10.93 3.31
C GLU A 74 -18.45 12.30 3.94
N PRO A 75 -19.43 13.21 4.10
CA PRO A 75 -19.13 14.59 4.51
C PRO A 75 -18.39 14.75 5.85
N ASN A 76 -18.70 13.95 6.87
CA ASN A 76 -18.02 14.02 8.16
C ASN A 76 -16.58 13.51 8.04
N LEU A 77 -16.34 12.50 7.21
CA LEU A 77 -14.99 12.04 6.88
C LEU A 77 -14.18 13.13 6.18
N LEU A 78 -14.72 13.76 5.13
CA LEU A 78 -14.02 14.84 4.42
C LEU A 78 -13.73 16.02 5.35
N ALA A 79 -14.69 16.40 6.20
CA ALA A 79 -14.49 17.42 7.22
C ALA A 79 -13.35 17.05 8.18
N ALA A 80 -13.33 15.81 8.70
CA ALA A 80 -12.27 15.35 9.60
C ALA A 80 -10.88 15.33 8.95
N LEU A 81 -10.79 15.04 7.65
CA LEU A 81 -9.53 15.13 6.90
C LEU A 81 -9.07 16.60 6.76
N LEU A 82 -9.97 17.50 6.40
CA LEU A 82 -9.70 18.94 6.26
C LEU A 82 -9.31 19.57 7.61
N ASP A 83 -10.05 19.27 8.68
CA ASP A 83 -9.77 19.73 10.04
C ASP A 83 -8.41 19.21 10.55
N GLY A 84 -7.98 18.05 10.05
CA GLY A 84 -6.65 17.50 10.27
C GLY A 84 -5.53 18.24 9.53
N GLY A 85 -5.84 19.26 8.73
CA GLY A 85 -4.89 20.05 7.95
C GLY A 85 -4.42 19.36 6.67
N LEU A 86 -5.15 18.35 6.19
CA LEU A 86 -4.76 17.58 5.01
C LEU A 86 -5.18 18.24 3.69
N PRO A 87 -4.38 18.08 2.63
CA PRO A 87 -4.69 18.62 1.31
C PRO A 87 -5.64 17.66 0.60
N VAL A 88 -6.89 17.64 1.07
CA VAL A 88 -7.93 16.76 0.56
C VAL A 88 -8.22 17.08 -0.91
N CYS A 89 -8.50 16.03 -1.68
CA CYS A 89 -8.88 16.11 -3.09
C CYS A 89 -9.95 17.19 -3.36
N THR A 90 -9.68 18.05 -4.32
CA THR A 90 -10.63 19.10 -4.77
C THR A 90 -11.52 18.66 -5.94
N ASP A 91 -11.15 17.61 -6.68
CA ASP A 91 -11.93 16.99 -7.77
C ASP A 91 -12.16 15.46 -7.54
N PRO A 92 -13.02 15.08 -6.57
CA PRO A 92 -13.39 13.68 -6.38
C PRO A 92 -14.43 13.24 -7.43
N ARG A 93 -14.04 12.31 -8.30
CA ARG A 93 -14.90 11.67 -9.29
C ARG A 93 -15.58 10.45 -8.68
N GLU A 94 -16.69 10.72 -8.00
CA GLU A 94 -17.42 9.74 -7.20
C GLU A 94 -18.12 8.65 -8.05
N PHE A 95 -18.00 7.40 -7.62
CA PHE A 95 -18.84 6.29 -8.08
C PHE A 95 -19.45 5.50 -6.91
N ARG A 96 -20.66 5.00 -7.10
CA ARG A 96 -21.35 4.08 -6.20
C ARG A 96 -21.32 2.66 -6.74
N THR A 97 -21.45 2.48 -8.05
CA THR A 97 -21.58 1.19 -8.75
C THR A 97 -20.41 0.90 -9.69
N GLU A 98 -20.26 -0.34 -10.16
CA GLU A 98 -19.28 -0.70 -11.21
C GLU A 98 -19.54 0.05 -12.53
N ALA A 99 -20.80 0.27 -12.89
CA ALA A 99 -21.16 1.02 -14.09
C ALA A 99 -20.78 2.50 -13.97
N GLU A 100 -21.02 3.10 -12.80
CA GLU A 100 -20.58 4.46 -12.52
C GLU A 100 -19.05 4.58 -12.51
N PHE A 101 -18.34 3.57 -11.99
CA PHE A 101 -16.87 3.55 -12.05
C PHE A 101 -16.37 3.64 -13.49
N ALA A 102 -16.92 2.83 -14.41
CA ALA A 102 -16.56 2.89 -15.82
C ALA A 102 -16.90 4.25 -16.47
N LEU A 103 -18.02 4.85 -16.07
CA LEU A 103 -18.39 6.18 -16.52
C LEU A 103 -17.39 7.24 -16.03
N ARG A 104 -16.95 7.21 -14.77
CA ARG A 104 -15.93 8.14 -14.23
C ARG A 104 -14.59 8.03 -14.96
N VAL A 105 -14.19 6.80 -15.34
CA VAL A 105 -13.00 6.57 -16.17
C VAL A 105 -13.16 7.22 -17.54
N THR A 106 -14.30 7.03 -18.19
CA THR A 106 -14.60 7.60 -19.51
C THR A 106 -14.64 9.13 -19.48
N GLU A 107 -15.23 9.72 -18.44
CA GLU A 107 -15.27 11.17 -18.23
C GLU A 107 -13.86 11.74 -18.06
N ALA A 108 -13.00 11.13 -17.24
CA ALA A 108 -11.62 11.58 -17.06
C ALA A 108 -10.83 11.59 -18.38
N LEU A 109 -10.98 10.53 -19.18
CA LEU A 109 -10.38 10.46 -20.51
C LEU A 109 -10.95 11.53 -21.47
N SER A 110 -12.25 11.80 -21.39
CA SER A 110 -12.93 12.80 -22.23
C SER A 110 -12.53 14.23 -21.88
N ASP A 111 -12.22 14.49 -20.60
CA ASP A 111 -11.66 15.74 -20.11
C ASP A 111 -10.18 15.93 -20.52
N GLY A 112 -9.59 14.97 -21.24
CA GLY A 112 -8.22 15.02 -21.72
C GLY A 112 -7.17 14.58 -20.69
N LEU A 113 -7.61 14.05 -19.54
CA LEU A 113 -6.72 13.64 -18.46
C LEU A 113 -6.07 12.28 -18.78
N ARG A 114 -4.84 12.11 -18.31
CA ARG A 114 -4.17 10.80 -18.26
C ARG A 114 -4.53 10.10 -16.96
N LEU A 115 -4.60 8.77 -16.97
CA LEU A 115 -4.94 8.01 -15.77
C LEU A 115 -3.72 7.28 -15.21
N SER A 116 -3.48 7.44 -13.92
CA SER A 116 -2.61 6.57 -13.12
C SER A 116 -3.48 5.54 -12.40
N MET A 117 -3.60 4.37 -13.00
CA MET A 117 -4.20 3.21 -12.35
C MET A 117 -3.16 2.54 -11.45
N GLU A 118 -3.43 2.45 -10.14
CA GLU A 118 -2.49 1.81 -9.20
C GLU A 118 -2.59 0.28 -9.23
N TYR A 119 -3.57 -0.26 -9.95
CA TYR A 119 -3.73 -1.68 -10.19
C TYR A 119 -4.02 -1.92 -11.67
N PRO A 120 -3.63 -3.07 -12.22
CA PRO A 120 -3.96 -3.43 -13.59
C PRO A 120 -5.47 -3.40 -13.81
N GLN A 121 -5.90 -2.75 -14.88
CA GLN A 121 -7.30 -2.68 -15.30
C GLN A 121 -7.48 -3.35 -16.67
N PRO A 122 -8.68 -3.87 -16.98
CA PRO A 122 -8.99 -4.38 -18.30
C PRO A 122 -8.78 -3.31 -19.39
N ALA A 123 -8.11 -3.67 -20.50
CA ALA A 123 -7.79 -2.73 -21.58
C ALA A 123 -9.03 -2.11 -22.24
N ASN A 124 -10.18 -2.81 -22.22
CA ASN A 124 -11.45 -2.29 -22.72
C ASN A 124 -12.05 -1.19 -21.82
N LEU A 125 -11.69 -1.17 -20.53
CA LEU A 125 -12.07 -0.10 -19.61
C LEU A 125 -11.11 1.09 -19.75
N HIS A 126 -9.82 0.81 -19.90
CA HIS A 126 -8.79 1.83 -19.92
C HIS A 126 -7.65 1.47 -20.89
N PRO A 127 -7.57 2.13 -22.05
CA PRO A 127 -6.52 1.88 -23.04
C PRO A 127 -5.18 2.48 -22.62
N ASP A 128 -4.08 1.78 -22.89
CA ASP A 128 -2.76 2.12 -22.37
C ASP A 128 -2.18 3.44 -22.92
N GLU A 129 -2.61 3.91 -24.09
CA GLU A 129 -2.12 5.15 -24.71
C GLU A 129 -2.47 6.40 -23.90
N ARG A 130 -3.48 6.32 -23.03
CA ARG A 130 -3.90 7.39 -22.12
C ARG A 130 -3.45 7.14 -20.68
N SER A 131 -2.69 6.09 -20.44
CA SER A 131 -2.12 5.76 -19.14
C SER A 131 -0.88 6.58 -18.82
N VAL A 132 -0.67 6.86 -17.54
CA VAL A 132 0.64 7.26 -17.00
C VAL A 132 1.62 6.08 -16.97
N LYS A 133 1.09 4.87 -16.77
CA LYS A 133 1.79 3.57 -16.71
C LYS A 133 0.85 2.47 -17.22
N SER A 134 1.33 1.56 -18.07
CA SER A 134 0.46 0.53 -18.65
C SER A 134 -0.02 -0.48 -17.61
N ALA A 135 -1.19 -1.08 -17.85
CA ALA A 135 -1.71 -2.14 -16.98
C ALA A 135 -0.76 -3.35 -16.95
N GLU A 136 -0.17 -3.69 -18.09
CA GLU A 136 0.84 -4.76 -18.20
C GLU A 136 2.06 -4.49 -17.31
N LEU A 137 2.61 -3.27 -17.36
CA LEU A 137 3.77 -2.91 -16.56
C LEU A 137 3.46 -2.98 -15.07
N VAL A 138 2.32 -2.42 -14.63
CA VAL A 138 1.92 -2.47 -13.21
C VAL A 138 1.73 -3.92 -12.77
N GLY A 139 1.10 -4.76 -13.60
CA GLY A 139 0.89 -6.17 -13.31
C GLY A 139 2.21 -6.91 -13.17
N TYR A 140 3.11 -6.74 -14.15
CA TYR A 140 4.42 -7.36 -14.16
C TYR A 140 5.26 -6.96 -12.95
N LEU A 141 5.32 -5.67 -12.61
CA LEU A 141 6.08 -5.16 -11.47
C LEU A 141 5.56 -5.64 -10.11
N ASN A 142 4.26 -5.98 -10.02
CA ASN A 142 3.66 -6.51 -8.80
C ASN A 142 3.56 -8.04 -8.79
N ASN A 143 3.87 -8.73 -9.89
CA ASN A 143 3.87 -10.18 -9.95
C ASN A 143 5.05 -10.74 -9.15
N LYS A 144 4.78 -11.56 -8.12
CA LYS A 144 5.84 -12.16 -7.28
C LYS A 144 6.82 -13.02 -8.09
N ALA A 145 6.39 -13.59 -9.21
CA ALA A 145 7.26 -14.32 -10.11
C ALA A 145 8.30 -13.44 -10.83
N SER A 146 8.06 -12.13 -11.00
CA SER A 146 8.99 -11.24 -11.69
C SER A 146 10.09 -10.68 -10.80
N ILE A 147 10.03 -10.89 -9.48
CA ILE A 147 10.99 -10.34 -8.50
C ILE A 147 12.42 -10.69 -8.89
N SER A 148 12.67 -11.91 -9.39
CA SER A 148 14.00 -12.34 -9.82
C SER A 148 14.58 -11.57 -11.01
N THR A 149 13.73 -10.87 -11.78
CA THR A 149 14.14 -10.02 -12.91
C THR A 149 14.63 -8.64 -12.45
N PHE A 150 14.07 -8.13 -11.34
CA PHE A 150 14.37 -6.78 -10.86
C PHE A 150 15.31 -6.76 -9.67
N VAL A 151 15.38 -7.81 -8.87
CA VAL A 151 16.16 -7.83 -7.63
C VAL A 151 17.47 -8.56 -7.86
N ASP A 152 18.58 -8.00 -7.39
CA ASP A 152 19.86 -8.71 -7.36
C ASP A 152 19.73 -10.04 -6.58
N PRO A 153 20.19 -11.19 -7.13
CA PRO A 153 20.07 -12.50 -6.49
C PRO A 153 20.55 -12.57 -5.04
N ARG A 154 21.49 -11.71 -4.63
CA ARG A 154 21.97 -11.68 -3.24
C ARG A 154 20.88 -11.28 -2.22
N PHE A 155 19.87 -10.55 -2.66
CA PHE A 155 18.75 -10.09 -1.83
C PHE A 155 17.48 -10.92 -2.06
N GLN A 156 17.56 -12.07 -2.72
CA GLN A 156 16.40 -12.92 -2.96
C GLN A 156 16.30 -14.02 -1.91
N ALA A 157 15.07 -14.36 -1.51
CA ALA A 157 14.78 -15.62 -0.85
C ALA A 157 15.01 -16.77 -1.85
N ARG A 158 15.42 -17.94 -1.37
CA ARG A 158 15.39 -19.15 -2.20
C ARG A 158 13.94 -19.41 -2.60
N ARG A 159 13.70 -19.53 -3.90
CA ARG A 159 12.35 -19.61 -4.45
C ARG A 159 12.32 -20.38 -5.77
N GLU A 160 11.15 -20.93 -6.06
CA GLU A 160 10.84 -21.60 -7.32
C GLU A 160 9.45 -21.16 -7.78
N ILE A 161 9.28 -21.04 -9.10
CA ILE A 161 7.97 -20.83 -9.73
C ILE A 161 7.53 -22.20 -10.22
N LEU A 162 6.36 -22.64 -9.80
CA LEU A 162 5.88 -24.00 -10.01
C LEU A 162 4.46 -23.99 -10.57
N GLY A 163 4.12 -25.02 -11.35
CA GLY A 163 2.74 -25.31 -11.71
C GLY A 163 1.93 -25.74 -10.48
N ILE A 164 0.62 -25.46 -10.47
CA ILE A 164 -0.28 -25.91 -9.39
C ILE A 164 -0.28 -27.44 -9.24
N ASP A 165 -0.06 -28.18 -10.33
CA ASP A 165 0.05 -29.64 -10.33
C ASP A 165 1.27 -30.17 -9.58
N GLU A 166 2.34 -29.37 -9.45
CA GLU A 166 3.57 -29.71 -8.71
C GLU A 166 3.51 -29.28 -7.24
N LEU A 167 2.50 -28.46 -6.88
CA LEU A 167 2.44 -27.78 -5.59
C LEU A 167 2.50 -28.76 -4.41
N ALA A 168 1.71 -29.84 -4.45
CA ALA A 168 1.62 -30.80 -3.35
C ALA A 168 2.97 -31.44 -3.00
N GLN A 169 3.86 -31.62 -3.97
CA GLN A 169 5.20 -32.17 -3.75
C GLN A 169 6.16 -31.11 -3.18
N ALA A 170 6.02 -29.85 -3.62
CA ALA A 170 6.86 -28.74 -3.21
C ALA A 170 6.49 -28.15 -1.85
N THR A 171 5.28 -28.43 -1.34
CA THR A 171 4.77 -27.93 -0.06
C THR A 171 4.57 -29.03 0.99
N PRO A 172 5.64 -29.70 1.44
CA PRO A 172 5.54 -30.74 2.45
C PRO A 172 5.08 -30.17 3.80
N VAL A 173 4.27 -30.93 4.52
CA VAL A 173 3.71 -30.56 5.84
C VAL A 173 4.81 -30.33 6.87
N GLU A 174 5.88 -31.14 6.84
CA GLU A 174 6.94 -31.15 7.85
C GLU A 174 7.96 -30.00 7.72
N LYS A 175 7.85 -29.15 6.70
CA LYS A 175 8.74 -27.99 6.50
C LYS A 175 7.93 -26.71 6.58
N SER A 176 8.59 -25.61 6.94
CA SER A 176 8.00 -24.27 6.81
C SER A 176 8.31 -23.71 5.42
N TRP A 177 7.34 -23.06 4.80
CA TRP A 177 7.47 -22.47 3.47
C TRP A 177 6.50 -21.29 3.30
N VAL A 178 6.72 -20.50 2.27
CA VAL A 178 5.86 -19.38 1.90
C VAL A 178 5.31 -19.65 0.50
N LEU A 179 4.01 -19.47 0.32
CA LEU A 179 3.36 -19.55 -0.98
C LEU A 179 2.85 -18.16 -1.37
N LYS A 180 3.06 -17.82 -2.63
CA LYS A 180 2.87 -16.48 -3.17
C LYS A 180 2.18 -16.58 -4.53
N ALA A 181 1.18 -15.73 -4.77
CA ALA A 181 0.48 -15.69 -6.05
C ALA A 181 1.42 -15.23 -7.19
N ALA A 182 1.54 -16.02 -8.26
CA ALA A 182 2.27 -15.65 -9.47
C ALA A 182 1.27 -15.14 -10.52
N THR A 183 0.96 -13.84 -10.50
CA THR A 183 -0.01 -13.25 -11.43
C THR A 183 0.22 -11.76 -11.66
N ASN A 184 -0.11 -11.34 -12.88
CA ASN A 184 -0.18 -9.92 -13.28
C ASN A 184 -1.55 -9.30 -12.95
N ALA A 185 -2.51 -10.06 -12.43
CA ALA A 185 -3.80 -9.53 -11.99
C ALA A 185 -3.65 -8.65 -10.73
N ALA A 186 -4.66 -7.85 -10.42
CA ALA A 186 -4.64 -6.99 -9.23
C ALA A 186 -4.73 -7.83 -7.95
N HIS A 187 -3.73 -7.72 -7.07
CA HIS A 187 -3.70 -8.41 -5.78
C HIS A 187 -3.07 -7.54 -4.67
N GLY A 188 -3.17 -8.00 -3.41
CA GLY A 188 -2.56 -7.38 -2.25
C GLY A 188 -3.31 -7.60 -0.94
N ALA A 189 -2.94 -6.82 0.08
CA ALA A 189 -3.47 -6.91 1.45
C ALA A 189 -3.25 -8.27 2.14
N SER A 190 -2.12 -8.92 1.83
CA SER A 190 -1.73 -10.23 2.35
C SER A 190 -2.69 -11.38 1.96
N LEU A 191 -3.57 -11.16 0.97
CA LEU A 191 -4.47 -12.19 0.44
C LEU A 191 -3.79 -13.06 -0.62
N ASP A 192 -2.60 -12.66 -1.06
CA ASP A 192 -1.77 -13.23 -2.11
C ASP A 192 -0.50 -13.91 -1.56
N VAL A 193 -0.44 -14.08 -0.23
CA VAL A 193 0.66 -14.70 0.50
C VAL A 193 0.08 -15.65 1.54
N TYR A 194 0.65 -16.85 1.65
CA TYR A 194 0.34 -17.83 2.68
C TYR A 194 1.63 -18.30 3.32
N LEU A 195 1.65 -18.27 4.66
CA LEU A 195 2.79 -18.69 5.48
C LEU A 195 2.45 -20.02 6.12
N HIS A 196 3.19 -21.06 5.76
CA HIS A 196 3.04 -22.39 6.35
C HIS A 196 4.14 -22.65 7.36
N ARG A 197 3.77 -23.17 8.53
CA ARG A 197 4.71 -23.62 9.57
C ARG A 197 4.79 -25.13 9.58
N ALA A 198 6.01 -25.63 9.76
CA ALA A 198 6.28 -27.06 9.86
C ALA A 198 5.37 -27.74 10.91
N GLY A 199 4.66 -28.78 10.48
CA GLY A 199 3.78 -29.58 11.31
C GLY A 199 2.31 -29.13 11.33
N ASP A 200 2.00 -27.92 10.87
CA ASP A 200 0.61 -27.46 10.76
C ASP A 200 -0.10 -28.18 9.59
N PRO A 201 -1.44 -28.29 9.60
CA PRO A 201 -2.17 -28.76 8.43
C PRO A 201 -2.03 -27.79 7.26
N VAL A 202 -1.65 -28.30 6.08
CA VAL A 202 -1.61 -27.49 4.86
C VAL A 202 -3.03 -27.19 4.41
N THR A 203 -3.41 -25.92 4.47
CA THR A 203 -4.70 -25.42 3.94
C THR A 203 -4.39 -24.43 2.84
N LEU A 204 -4.50 -24.88 1.59
CA LEU A 204 -4.17 -24.01 0.46
C LEU A 204 -5.12 -22.80 0.40
N PRO A 205 -4.58 -21.60 0.18
CA PRO A 205 -5.37 -20.37 0.11
C PRO A 205 -6.17 -20.31 -1.20
N ALA A 206 -7.32 -19.65 -1.19
CA ALA A 206 -8.25 -19.61 -2.33
C ALA A 206 -7.65 -19.14 -3.66
N PHE A 207 -6.51 -18.41 -3.66
CA PHE A 207 -5.86 -18.04 -4.91
C PHE A 207 -5.28 -19.24 -5.66
N THR A 208 -5.00 -20.37 -5.00
CA THR A 208 -4.54 -21.59 -5.69
C THR A 208 -5.61 -22.20 -6.58
N ASP A 209 -6.89 -21.90 -6.34
CA ASP A 209 -8.00 -22.42 -7.12
C ASP A 209 -8.14 -21.76 -8.50
N ILE A 210 -7.50 -20.61 -8.70
CA ILE A 210 -7.67 -19.77 -9.91
C ILE A 210 -6.36 -19.51 -10.67
N LEU A 211 -5.21 -19.83 -10.07
CA LEU A 211 -3.91 -19.63 -10.70
C LEU A 211 -3.42 -20.91 -11.38
N THR A 212 -2.56 -20.75 -12.38
CA THR A 212 -1.85 -21.87 -13.03
C THR A 212 -0.46 -22.07 -12.44
N GLU A 213 0.13 -21.00 -11.94
CA GLU A 213 1.47 -20.98 -11.35
C GLU A 213 1.45 -20.24 -10.01
N VAL A 214 2.40 -20.61 -9.17
CA VAL A 214 2.63 -20.01 -7.86
C VAL A 214 4.12 -19.91 -7.59
N VAL A 215 4.50 -19.05 -6.65
CA VAL A 215 5.86 -19.01 -6.14
C VAL A 215 5.90 -19.69 -4.78
N VAL A 216 6.77 -20.70 -4.64
CA VAL A 216 7.13 -21.29 -3.36
C VAL A 216 8.47 -20.70 -2.93
N GLU A 217 8.55 -20.12 -1.75
CA GLU A 217 9.78 -19.58 -1.16
C GLU A 217 10.13 -20.30 0.14
N GLU A 218 11.41 -20.27 0.50
CA GLU A 218 11.84 -20.63 1.84
C GLU A 218 11.17 -19.77 2.92
N TYR A 219 10.86 -20.36 4.07
CA TYR A 219 10.40 -19.60 5.22
C TYR A 219 11.56 -18.85 5.87
N LEU A 220 11.44 -17.53 5.98
CA LEU A 220 12.47 -16.67 6.56
C LEU A 220 12.19 -16.39 8.04
N HIS A 221 13.19 -16.58 8.88
CA HIS A 221 13.15 -16.15 10.27
C HIS A 221 13.55 -14.68 10.37
N ILE A 222 12.56 -13.81 10.23
CA ILE A 222 12.72 -12.36 10.15
C ILE A 222 13.04 -11.77 11.53
N HIS A 223 14.12 -10.98 11.60
CA HIS A 223 14.48 -10.14 12.75
C HIS A 223 13.95 -8.70 12.60
N ARG A 224 14.05 -8.12 11.39
CA ARG A 224 13.56 -6.77 11.06
C ARG A 224 12.78 -6.80 9.76
N ASN A 225 11.72 -6.01 9.69
CA ASN A 225 10.90 -5.86 8.49
C ASN A 225 10.69 -4.36 8.22
N TRP A 226 11.08 -3.92 7.03
CA TRP A 226 11.05 -2.54 6.59
C TRP A 226 10.12 -2.36 5.40
N GLY A 227 9.42 -1.23 5.36
CA GLY A 227 8.75 -0.73 4.16
C GLY A 227 9.49 0.48 3.63
N ILE A 228 10.04 0.37 2.41
CA ILE A 228 10.79 1.44 1.77
C ILE A 228 9.85 2.17 0.82
N GLN A 229 9.45 3.39 1.18
CA GLN A 229 8.58 4.21 0.36
C GLN A 229 9.42 4.99 -0.65
N LEU A 230 9.14 4.81 -1.93
CA LEU A 230 9.80 5.54 -3.02
C LEU A 230 8.75 6.14 -3.97
N TYR A 231 9.21 7.05 -4.82
CA TYR A 231 8.40 7.56 -5.91
C TYR A 231 9.25 7.82 -7.15
N VAL A 232 8.59 7.76 -8.31
CA VAL A 232 9.15 8.14 -9.61
C VAL A 232 8.27 9.25 -10.17
N ALA A 233 8.79 10.48 -10.15
CA ALA A 233 8.10 11.64 -10.72
C ALA A 233 8.15 11.62 -12.26
N ALA A 234 7.48 12.58 -12.90
CA ALA A 234 7.41 12.71 -14.36
C ALA A 234 8.80 12.68 -15.05
N ASP A 235 9.84 13.18 -14.38
CA ASP A 235 11.23 13.19 -14.86
C ASP A 235 11.90 11.82 -14.94
N GLY A 236 11.23 10.75 -14.49
CA GLY A 236 11.72 9.39 -14.55
C GLY A 236 12.83 9.06 -13.56
N ARG A 237 13.04 9.90 -12.53
CA ARG A 237 14.04 9.63 -11.49
C ARG A 237 13.38 9.04 -10.25
N ALA A 238 13.86 7.87 -9.85
CA ALA A 238 13.48 7.25 -8.59
C ALA A 238 14.07 8.02 -7.40
N ARG A 239 13.27 8.22 -6.37
CA ARG A 239 13.65 8.94 -5.15
C ARG A 239 13.09 8.23 -3.93
N LEU A 240 13.89 8.20 -2.86
CA LEU A 240 13.45 7.75 -1.55
C LEU A 240 12.50 8.79 -0.95
N LEU A 241 11.36 8.35 -0.44
CA LEU A 241 10.48 9.16 0.39
C LEU A 241 10.76 8.90 1.88
N ALA A 242 10.73 7.65 2.32
CA ALA A 242 11.12 7.26 3.68
C ALA A 242 11.45 5.77 3.81
N VAL A 243 12.15 5.44 4.89
CA VAL A 243 12.25 4.08 5.43
C VAL A 243 11.29 3.98 6.62
N THR A 244 10.51 2.90 6.67
CA THR A 244 9.52 2.64 7.72
C THR A 244 9.70 1.23 8.28
N ASP A 245 9.27 0.97 9.52
CA ASP A 245 9.18 -0.39 10.03
C ASP A 245 7.78 -0.94 9.75
N GLN A 246 7.69 -2.17 9.25
CA GLN A 246 6.42 -2.87 9.12
C GLN A 246 6.10 -3.61 10.41
N ARG A 247 4.92 -3.34 10.97
CA ARG A 247 4.37 -4.16 12.05
C ARG A 247 3.67 -5.36 11.47
N ILE A 248 4.12 -6.53 11.87
CA ILE A 248 3.49 -7.82 11.59
C ILE A 248 2.99 -8.42 12.90
N ASP A 249 1.87 -9.14 12.86
CA ASP A 249 1.41 -9.93 14.01
C ASP A 249 2.13 -11.28 14.11
N ALA A 250 1.68 -12.10 15.07
CA ALA A 250 2.26 -13.42 15.32
C ALA A 250 2.07 -14.38 14.15
N ASP A 251 1.14 -14.13 13.24
CA ASP A 251 0.88 -14.95 12.05
C ASP A 251 1.57 -14.39 10.80
N GLY A 252 2.36 -13.31 10.96
CA GLY A 252 3.08 -12.66 9.87
C GLY A 252 2.21 -11.73 9.03
N ILE A 253 1.01 -11.37 9.50
CA ILE A 253 0.09 -10.49 8.79
C ILE A 253 0.45 -9.04 9.09
N TYR A 254 0.50 -8.20 8.05
CA TYR A 254 0.73 -6.77 8.20
C TYR A 254 -0.41 -6.09 8.98
N THR A 255 -0.08 -5.37 10.06
CA THR A 255 -1.03 -4.65 10.91
C THR A 255 -0.89 -3.13 10.86
N GLY A 256 0.19 -2.61 10.29
CA GLY A 256 0.45 -1.17 10.18
C GLY A 256 1.94 -0.85 10.03
N GLY A 257 2.26 0.40 9.71
CA GLY A 257 3.62 0.91 9.65
C GLY A 257 3.96 1.75 10.88
N ARG A 258 5.25 1.76 11.23
CA ARG A 258 5.87 2.76 12.10
C ARG A 258 6.70 3.72 11.27
N PHE A 259 6.55 5.00 11.56
CA PHE A 259 7.21 6.11 10.89
C PHE A 259 8.00 6.92 11.93
N GLY A 260 8.96 7.72 11.48
CA GLY A 260 9.90 8.41 12.36
C GLY A 260 11.30 7.81 12.28
N LEU A 261 12.09 8.00 13.34
CA LEU A 261 13.36 7.32 13.52
C LEU A 261 13.14 5.83 13.74
N VAL A 262 13.22 5.07 12.65
CA VAL A 262 13.21 3.61 12.65
C VAL A 262 14.62 3.04 12.59
N VAL A 263 14.75 1.72 12.74
CA VAL A 263 16.06 1.07 12.59
C VAL A 263 16.60 1.34 11.18
N PRO A 264 17.82 1.89 11.03
CA PRO A 264 18.36 2.21 9.72
C PRO A 264 18.45 0.98 8.82
N LEU A 265 18.05 1.15 7.56
CA LEU A 265 18.26 0.16 6.52
C LEU A 265 19.76 0.08 6.18
N PRO A 266 20.35 -1.13 6.05
CA PRO A 266 21.70 -1.28 5.53
C PRO A 266 21.89 -0.58 4.17
N ALA A 267 23.03 0.07 3.98
CA ALA A 267 23.27 0.95 2.84
C ALA A 267 23.28 0.22 1.49
N ASP A 268 23.73 -1.04 1.47
CA ASP A 268 23.71 -1.90 0.30
C ASP A 268 22.29 -2.27 -0.13
N LEU A 269 21.42 -2.61 0.83
CA LEU A 269 20.00 -2.86 0.58
C LEU A 269 19.25 -1.59 0.16
N LEU A 270 19.57 -0.43 0.76
CA LEU A 270 19.01 0.85 0.32
C LEU A 270 19.38 1.17 -1.13
N THR A 271 20.64 0.91 -1.50
CA THR A 271 21.13 1.10 -2.87
C THR A 271 20.37 0.20 -3.84
N GLU A 272 20.12 -1.06 -3.48
CA GLU A 272 19.33 -1.98 -4.29
C GLU A 272 17.87 -1.50 -4.43
N CYS A 273 17.26 -1.01 -3.35
CA CYS A 273 15.89 -0.47 -3.38
C CYS A 273 15.75 0.67 -4.40
N LEU A 274 16.71 1.60 -4.40
CA LEU A 274 16.76 2.69 -5.38
C LEU A 274 17.00 2.16 -6.80
N ALA A 275 17.87 1.17 -6.97
CA ALA A 275 18.15 0.57 -8.28
C ALA A 275 16.94 -0.19 -8.85
N ILE A 276 16.14 -0.87 -8.01
CA ILE A 276 14.89 -1.50 -8.41
C ILE A 276 13.88 -0.45 -8.90
N ALA A 277 13.66 0.60 -8.11
CA ALA A 277 12.74 1.67 -8.49
C ALA A 277 13.21 2.40 -9.76
N GLN A 278 14.52 2.59 -9.94
CA GLN A 278 15.06 3.19 -11.16
C GLN A 278 14.89 2.26 -12.37
N ARG A 279 15.14 0.95 -12.26
CA ARG A 279 14.87 -0.02 -13.33
C ARG A 279 13.40 0.00 -13.75
N ALA A 280 12.47 0.10 -12.80
CA ALA A 280 11.06 0.26 -13.10
C ALA A 280 10.77 1.60 -13.80
N ALA A 281 11.41 2.69 -13.38
CA ALA A 281 11.29 3.99 -14.03
C ALA A 281 11.78 3.98 -15.49
N ASP A 282 12.87 3.26 -15.76
CA ASP A 282 13.50 3.13 -17.07
C ASP A 282 12.59 2.39 -18.06
N VAL A 283 11.74 1.47 -17.58
CA VAL A 283 10.72 0.78 -18.38
C VAL A 283 9.35 1.48 -18.37
N GLY A 284 9.29 2.72 -17.86
CA GLY A 284 8.12 3.59 -17.98
C GLY A 284 7.26 3.73 -16.73
N TYR A 285 7.65 3.19 -15.57
CA TYR A 285 6.87 3.35 -14.34
C TYR A 285 6.92 4.80 -13.84
N ARG A 286 5.78 5.35 -13.41
CA ARG A 286 5.64 6.68 -12.79
C ARG A 286 4.62 6.61 -11.66
N GLY A 287 4.94 7.17 -10.50
CA GLY A 287 4.09 7.13 -9.31
C GLY A 287 4.80 6.63 -8.06
N VAL A 288 4.02 6.22 -7.06
CA VAL A 288 4.50 5.79 -5.74
C VAL A 288 4.66 4.28 -5.68
N CYS A 289 5.74 3.79 -5.08
CA CYS A 289 5.95 2.37 -4.81
C CYS A 289 6.46 2.12 -3.38
N SER A 290 6.25 0.90 -2.90
CA SER A 290 6.75 0.42 -1.60
C SER A 290 7.48 -0.90 -1.77
N LEU A 291 8.74 -0.95 -1.37
CA LEU A 291 9.50 -2.19 -1.35
C LEU A 291 9.53 -2.74 0.08
N ASP A 292 9.12 -3.98 0.24
CA ASP A 292 9.09 -4.65 1.54
C ASP A 292 10.37 -5.46 1.67
N CYS A 293 11.18 -5.16 2.69
CA CYS A 293 12.49 -5.76 2.88
C CYS A 293 12.63 -6.32 4.29
N ALA A 294 13.46 -7.33 4.47
CA ALA A 294 13.74 -7.89 5.78
C ALA A 294 15.22 -8.15 6.01
N GLN A 295 15.57 -8.18 7.30
CA GLN A 295 16.79 -8.82 7.78
C GLN A 295 16.39 -10.04 8.59
N THR A 296 17.01 -11.17 8.32
CA THR A 296 16.82 -12.41 9.08
C THR A 296 17.73 -12.47 10.31
N TYR A 297 17.46 -13.38 11.26
CA TYR A 297 18.29 -13.55 12.46
C TYR A 297 19.74 -13.98 12.17
N ASP A 298 19.99 -14.67 11.05
CA ASP A 298 21.34 -15.00 10.57
C ASP A 298 21.98 -13.86 9.76
N GLY A 299 21.33 -12.70 9.68
CA GLY A 299 21.87 -11.47 9.10
C GLY A 299 21.67 -11.30 7.59
N ARG A 300 20.98 -12.23 6.90
CA ARG A 300 20.67 -12.09 5.47
C ARG A 300 19.72 -10.91 5.25
N LEU A 301 19.97 -10.16 4.19
CA LEU A 301 19.11 -9.07 3.72
C LEU A 301 18.29 -9.59 2.54
N VAL A 302 16.98 -9.41 2.60
CA VAL A 302 16.06 -10.02 1.62
C VAL A 302 14.98 -9.03 1.20
N MET A 303 14.70 -8.96 -0.10
CA MET A 303 13.54 -8.30 -0.68
C MET A 303 12.35 -9.27 -0.68
N LEU A 304 11.25 -8.87 -0.05
CA LEU A 304 10.05 -9.69 0.11
C LEU A 304 9.04 -9.43 -1.00
N ASP A 305 8.75 -8.17 -1.30
CA ASP A 305 7.75 -7.70 -2.28
C ASP A 305 8.07 -6.29 -2.80
N LEU A 306 7.64 -5.93 -4.02
CA LEU A 306 7.99 -4.65 -4.67
C LEU A 306 6.86 -3.60 -4.77
N ASN A 307 5.63 -3.97 -4.42
CA ASN A 307 4.40 -3.14 -4.47
C ASN A 307 4.49 -1.79 -5.23
N PHE A 308 4.45 -1.83 -6.57
CA PHE A 308 4.53 -0.65 -7.45
C PHE A 308 3.20 0.09 -7.57
N ARG A 309 2.71 0.62 -6.45
CA ARG A 309 1.41 1.26 -6.28
C ARG A 309 1.33 2.05 -4.97
N ILE A 310 0.30 2.88 -4.82
CA ILE A 310 -0.08 3.43 -3.51
C ILE A 310 -0.35 2.30 -2.52
N THR A 311 0.39 2.26 -1.42
CA THR A 311 0.26 1.26 -0.35
C THR A 311 -0.31 1.86 0.94
N SER A 312 -0.51 1.02 1.95
CA SER A 312 -0.96 1.45 3.28
C SER A 312 0.06 2.36 4.00
N GLY A 313 1.34 2.35 3.59
CA GLY A 313 2.37 3.25 4.12
C GLY A 313 2.44 4.60 3.41
N SER A 314 2.02 4.67 2.15
CA SER A 314 2.18 5.86 1.30
C SER A 314 1.35 7.06 1.78
N ILE A 315 0.07 6.85 2.08
CA ILE A 315 -0.85 7.94 2.48
C ILE A 315 -0.51 8.51 3.86
N PRO A 316 -0.32 7.69 4.92
CA PRO A 316 0.08 8.23 6.22
C PRO A 316 1.40 9.00 6.16
N LEU A 317 2.35 8.56 5.31
CA LEU A 317 3.62 9.26 5.15
C LEU A 317 3.44 10.64 4.50
N LEU A 318 2.74 10.73 3.36
CA LEU A 318 2.45 12.03 2.73
C LEU A 318 1.65 12.96 3.66
N ALA A 319 0.74 12.40 4.45
CA ALA A 319 0.02 13.14 5.48
C ALA A 319 0.98 13.72 6.52
N LEU A 320 1.95 12.95 7.02
CA LEU A 320 3.00 13.46 7.92
C LEU A 320 3.83 14.58 7.30
N HIS A 321 4.26 14.41 6.05
CA HIS A 321 4.99 15.43 5.30
C HIS A 321 4.20 16.73 5.14
N THR A 322 2.87 16.64 5.13
CA THR A 322 1.99 17.81 5.06
C THR A 322 1.82 18.48 6.43
N ILE A 323 1.43 17.73 7.46
CA ILE A 323 0.98 18.32 8.72
C ILE A 323 2.13 18.56 9.71
N ARG A 324 3.26 17.85 9.55
CA ARG A 324 4.41 17.89 10.46
C ARG A 324 5.74 17.76 9.71
N PRO A 325 6.02 18.61 8.71
CA PRO A 325 7.26 18.53 7.92
C PRO A 325 8.54 18.65 8.75
N ASP A 326 8.48 19.35 9.89
CA ASP A 326 9.62 19.59 10.78
C ASP A 326 9.78 18.55 11.90
N ALA A 327 8.92 17.51 11.91
CA ALA A 327 8.89 16.48 12.95
C ALA A 327 8.73 15.07 12.36
N LEU A 328 9.30 14.86 11.17
CA LEU A 328 9.27 13.58 10.47
C LEU A 328 10.13 12.49 11.13
N ASP A 329 11.01 12.88 12.05
CA ASP A 329 11.81 11.99 12.89
C ASP A 329 11.02 11.50 14.13
N ARG A 330 9.89 12.13 14.45
CA ARG A 330 9.06 11.80 15.62
C ARG A 330 8.25 10.53 15.41
N PRO A 331 8.05 9.72 16.47
CA PRO A 331 7.37 8.45 16.38
C PRO A 331 5.93 8.62 15.92
N SER A 332 5.54 7.80 14.95
CA SER A 332 4.15 7.71 14.47
C SER A 332 3.82 6.28 14.09
N GLU A 333 2.57 5.86 14.26
CA GLU A 333 2.10 4.54 13.91
C GLU A 333 0.74 4.59 13.22
N SER A 334 0.62 3.92 12.08
CA SER A 334 -0.68 3.77 11.42
C SER A 334 -1.50 2.67 12.08
N THR A 335 -2.81 2.81 12.07
CA THR A 335 -3.75 1.74 12.40
C THR A 335 -5.03 1.87 11.56
N LYS A 336 -5.85 0.83 11.58
CA LYS A 336 -7.10 0.74 10.84
C LYS A 336 -8.20 0.24 11.76
N LEU A 337 -9.31 0.96 11.80
CA LEU A 337 -10.51 0.54 12.50
C LEU A 337 -11.56 0.09 11.49
N THR A 338 -12.33 -0.94 11.84
CA THR A 338 -13.45 -1.42 11.04
C THR A 338 -14.64 -1.67 11.96
N THR A 339 -15.82 -1.16 11.60
CA THR A 339 -17.02 -1.29 12.43
C THR A 339 -18.27 -1.43 11.57
N ALA A 340 -19.31 -2.05 12.12
CA ALA A 340 -20.63 -2.05 11.55
C ALA A 340 -21.41 -0.76 11.86
N ALA A 341 -20.86 0.22 12.59
CA ALA A 341 -21.48 1.54 12.77
C ALA A 341 -21.24 2.45 11.54
N PRO A 342 -22.04 3.52 11.32
CA PRO A 342 -21.72 4.57 10.35
C PRO A 342 -20.41 5.28 10.70
N ILE A 343 -19.69 5.76 9.69
CA ILE A 343 -18.40 6.44 9.89
C ILE A 343 -18.53 7.70 10.75
N ALA A 344 -19.65 8.43 10.64
CA ALA A 344 -19.94 9.60 11.46
C ALA A 344 -19.99 9.27 12.96
N ALA A 345 -20.54 8.10 13.34
CA ALA A 345 -20.58 7.67 14.73
C ALA A 345 -19.18 7.30 15.25
N LEU A 346 -18.35 6.70 14.40
CA LEU A 346 -16.95 6.42 14.72
C LEU A 346 -16.14 7.71 14.91
N LEU A 347 -16.30 8.69 14.01
CA LEU A 347 -15.64 9.99 14.11
C LEU A 347 -16.08 10.74 15.38
N ALA A 348 -17.37 10.74 15.69
CA ALA A 348 -17.88 11.35 16.93
C ALA A 348 -17.27 10.72 18.19
N ALA A 349 -17.09 9.39 18.21
CA ALA A 349 -16.44 8.69 19.31
C ALA A 349 -14.94 9.02 19.42
N LEU A 350 -14.27 9.30 18.30
CA LEU A 350 -12.85 9.67 18.25
C LEU A 350 -12.59 11.17 18.46
N GLN A 351 -13.62 12.01 18.40
CA GLN A 351 -13.52 13.47 18.48
C GLN A 351 -12.68 13.96 19.68
N PRO A 352 -12.84 13.42 20.91
CA PRO A 352 -12.02 13.86 22.03
C PRO A 352 -10.53 13.56 21.82
N ALA A 353 -10.19 12.46 21.15
CA ALA A 353 -8.80 12.10 20.86
C ALA A 353 -8.21 12.95 19.72
N LEU A 354 -9.01 13.27 18.70
CA LEU A 354 -8.61 14.18 17.62
C LEU A 354 -8.33 15.59 18.16
N GLN A 355 -9.22 16.12 19.00
CA GLN A 355 -9.06 17.46 19.60
C GLN A 355 -7.86 17.59 20.54
N ARG A 356 -7.48 16.50 21.24
CA ARG A 356 -6.27 16.49 22.08
C ARG A 356 -4.97 16.50 21.26
N GLY A 357 -5.03 16.25 19.96
CA GLY A 357 -3.87 16.10 19.09
C GLY A 357 -3.18 14.74 19.22
N GLY A 358 -2.23 14.46 18.33
CA GLY A 358 -1.54 13.16 18.26
C GLY A 358 -2.34 12.02 17.65
N LEU A 359 -3.49 12.33 17.05
CA LEU A 359 -4.28 11.41 16.24
C LEU A 359 -4.75 12.15 14.98
N LEU A 360 -4.61 11.51 13.83
CA LEU A 360 -5.04 12.04 12.54
C LEU A 360 -5.84 10.99 11.78
N VAL A 361 -6.93 11.42 11.15
CA VAL A 361 -7.63 10.63 10.14
C VAL A 361 -6.86 10.75 8.82
N THR A 362 -6.51 9.63 8.21
CA THR A 362 -5.74 9.58 6.94
C THR A 362 -6.53 8.95 5.80
N GLY A 363 -7.81 8.66 6.03
CA GLY A 363 -8.73 8.14 5.03
C GLY A 363 -9.84 7.34 5.69
N GLY A 364 -10.83 6.95 4.90
CA GLY A 364 -11.92 6.12 5.36
C GLY A 364 -12.83 5.71 4.22
N HIS A 365 -13.79 4.84 4.55
CA HIS A 365 -14.82 4.39 3.62
C HIS A 365 -16.05 3.93 4.40
N ASP A 366 -17.24 4.42 4.04
CA ASP A 366 -18.52 3.92 4.54
C ASP A 366 -19.31 3.27 3.40
N THR A 367 -19.48 1.95 3.47
CA THR A 367 -20.18 1.20 2.41
C THR A 367 -21.65 1.58 2.27
N ARG A 368 -22.26 2.24 3.26
CA ARG A 368 -23.64 2.75 3.20
C ARG A 368 -23.86 3.81 2.13
N ARG A 369 -22.78 4.43 1.67
CA ARG A 369 -22.79 5.41 0.58
C ARG A 369 -22.76 4.74 -0.80
N THR A 370 -22.64 3.41 -0.84
CA THR A 370 -22.54 2.58 -2.04
C THR A 370 -23.72 1.61 -2.11
N ASP A 371 -23.84 0.86 -3.20
CA ASP A 371 -24.78 -0.27 -3.35
C ASP A 371 -24.23 -1.59 -2.77
N ASN A 372 -23.17 -1.53 -1.95
CA ASN A 372 -22.64 -2.71 -1.28
C ASN A 372 -23.64 -3.24 -0.24
N PRO A 373 -23.99 -4.54 -0.25
CA PRO A 373 -24.96 -5.11 0.69
C PRO A 373 -24.44 -5.19 2.14
N VAL A 374 -23.13 -5.09 2.35
CA VAL A 374 -22.51 -5.14 3.68
C VAL A 374 -22.39 -3.72 4.22
N ASN A 375 -23.02 -3.46 5.38
CA ASN A 375 -22.87 -2.20 6.11
C ASN A 375 -21.60 -2.21 6.97
N GLN A 376 -20.58 -1.46 6.57
CA GLN A 376 -19.28 -1.42 7.20
C GLN A 376 -18.65 -0.03 6.99
N ALA A 377 -18.12 0.54 8.06
CA ALA A 377 -17.21 1.67 8.00
C ALA A 377 -15.78 1.20 8.26
N THR A 378 -14.84 1.76 7.51
CA THR A 378 -13.40 1.60 7.71
C THR A 378 -12.78 2.98 7.89
N LEU A 379 -11.91 3.13 8.89
CA LEU A 379 -11.18 4.36 9.14
C LEU A 379 -9.68 4.06 9.21
N HIS A 380 -8.90 4.84 8.47
CA HIS A 380 -7.45 4.82 8.49
C HIS A 380 -6.96 5.93 9.39
N LEU A 381 -6.13 5.58 10.37
CA LEU A 381 -5.68 6.48 11.42
C LEU A 381 -4.16 6.49 11.49
N LEU A 382 -3.63 7.62 11.92
CA LEU A 382 -2.24 7.80 12.26
C LEU A 382 -2.14 8.36 13.67
N VAL A 383 -1.51 7.60 14.56
CA VAL A 383 -1.19 8.04 15.93
C VAL A 383 0.22 8.59 15.92
N PHE A 384 0.44 9.72 16.58
CA PHE A 384 1.77 10.32 16.64
C PHE A 384 2.00 11.10 17.92
N GLY A 385 3.27 11.28 18.27
CA GLY A 385 3.70 11.98 19.47
C GLY A 385 5.21 12.13 19.52
N ASP A 386 5.72 12.42 20.71
CA ASP A 386 7.17 12.56 20.95
C ASP A 386 7.81 11.29 21.53
N ASP A 387 7.00 10.42 22.12
CA ASP A 387 7.44 9.21 22.80
C ASP A 387 6.88 7.95 22.09
N PRO A 388 7.73 6.99 21.69
CA PRO A 388 7.30 5.81 20.94
C PRO A 388 6.42 4.86 21.76
N ASP A 389 6.60 4.79 23.08
CA ASP A 389 5.80 3.95 23.96
C ASP A 389 4.41 4.55 24.15
N ASP A 390 4.28 5.87 24.32
CA ASP A 390 2.97 6.56 24.34
C ASP A 390 2.20 6.34 23.03
N VAL A 391 2.86 6.52 21.88
CA VAL A 391 2.26 6.28 20.57
C VAL A 391 1.75 4.83 20.47
N THR A 392 2.55 3.87 20.92
CA THR A 392 2.19 2.45 20.94
C THR A 392 1.00 2.18 21.86
N THR A 393 0.99 2.75 23.07
CA THR A 393 -0.09 2.58 24.05
C THR A 393 -1.40 3.16 23.53
N ARG A 394 -1.37 4.39 23.00
CA ARG A 394 -2.56 5.05 22.44
C ARG A 394 -3.13 4.30 21.24
N ARG A 395 -2.27 3.83 20.33
CA ARG A 395 -2.69 2.97 19.22
C ARG A 395 -3.33 1.68 19.71
N THR A 396 -2.69 0.98 20.64
CA THR A 396 -3.21 -0.29 21.18
C THR A 396 -4.57 -0.08 21.84
N ALA A 397 -4.76 1.04 22.54
CA ALA A 397 -6.06 1.40 23.13
C ALA A 397 -7.13 1.62 22.05
N LEU A 398 -6.80 2.31 20.94
CA LEU A 398 -7.71 2.45 19.79
C LEU A 398 -8.10 1.10 19.19
N GLU A 399 -7.11 0.24 18.96
CA GLU A 399 -7.36 -1.11 18.44
C GLU A 399 -8.20 -1.94 19.41
N ALA A 400 -7.97 -1.87 20.73
CA ALA A 400 -8.75 -2.63 21.71
C ALA A 400 -10.23 -2.18 21.78
N MET A 401 -10.51 -0.90 21.56
CA MET A 401 -11.89 -0.37 21.58
C MET A 401 -12.76 -0.90 20.43
N TYR A 402 -12.15 -1.18 19.27
CA TYR A 402 -12.86 -1.59 18.05
C TYR A 402 -12.43 -2.96 17.52
N GLY A 403 -11.46 -3.59 18.17
CA GLY A 403 -10.79 -4.84 17.78
C GLY A 403 -11.49 -6.09 18.31
N ARG A 404 -12.82 -6.09 18.35
CA ARG A 404 -13.57 -7.35 18.32
C ARG A 404 -13.95 -7.62 16.87
N ARG A 405 -13.11 -8.40 16.19
CA ARG A 405 -13.59 -9.24 15.08
C ARG A 405 -14.15 -10.52 15.67
#